data_AF-D7VGR6-F1
#
_entry.id   AF-D7VGR6-F1
#
_cell.length_a   1.000
_cell.length_b   1.000
_cell.length_c   1.000
_cell.angle_alpha   90.00
_cell.angle_beta   90.00
_cell.angle_gamma   90.00
#
_symmetry.space_group_name_H-M   'P 1'
#
loop_
_entity.id
_entity.type
_entity.pdbx_description
1 polymer ?
#
loop_
_entity_poly.entity_id
_entity_poly.type
_entity_poly.pdbx_seq_one_letter_code
_entity_poly.pdbx_strand_id
1 'polypeptide(L)'
;MKKLFIIPALALAVAFTSCGGESKKTSTEGNTETTSTETQTPEETVPGIENVAISNTLSLEGNDQMKYDKDLFRVKAGEPVELTFKNAGQQPKESMGHNVVILKPGTDVATFGGEAAGAAASEYIPKSSASSIIAHTKLLGPGETDKITFTLEKGVYSFICSFPGHFGIMQGKIVAE
;
A
#
# COMPACT_ATOMS: atom_id res chain seq x y z
N MET A 1 7.92 -17.42 53.26
CA MET A 1 9.15 -18.25 53.33
C MET A 1 10.01 -17.89 52.14
N LYS A 2 11.13 -17.21 52.40
CA LYS A 2 12.03 -16.61 51.41
C LYS A 2 13.08 -17.67 51.04
N LYS A 3 13.21 -18.02 49.76
CA LYS A 3 14.35 -18.80 49.27
C LYS A 3 15.15 -17.95 48.29
N LEU A 4 16.30 -17.52 48.79
CA LEU A 4 17.40 -16.91 48.06
C LEU A 4 18.03 -17.96 47.14
N PHE A 5 18.25 -17.60 45.87
CA PHE A 5 19.21 -18.25 45.00
C PHE A 5 20.16 -17.19 44.46
N ILE A 6 21.45 -17.51 44.52
CA ILE A 6 22.62 -16.65 44.40
C ILE A 6 23.45 -17.13 43.19
N ILE A 7 23.71 -16.21 42.23
CA ILE A 7 24.93 -16.03 41.38
C ILE A 7 25.17 -17.07 40.23
N PRO A 8 25.85 -16.76 39.09
CA PRO A 8 26.66 -15.56 38.75
C PRO A 8 26.33 -14.80 37.46
N ALA A 9 26.85 -13.57 37.45
CA ALA A 9 27.03 -12.68 36.31
C ALA A 9 28.05 -13.22 35.29
N LEU A 10 27.78 -12.98 34.01
CA LEU A 10 28.80 -12.89 32.97
C LEU A 10 28.47 -11.68 32.09
N ALA A 11 29.16 -10.58 32.37
CA ALA A 11 29.16 -9.39 31.55
C ALA A 11 30.19 -9.56 30.43
N LEU A 12 29.79 -9.30 29.19
CA LEU A 12 30.73 -9.06 28.09
C LEU A 12 30.24 -7.83 27.31
N ALA A 13 30.80 -6.69 27.67
CA ALA A 13 30.69 -5.45 26.91
C ALA A 13 31.80 -5.44 25.86
N VAL A 14 31.43 -5.17 24.60
CA VAL A 14 32.39 -4.82 23.55
C VAL A 14 31.94 -3.48 22.98
N ALA A 15 32.69 -2.44 23.33
CA ALA A 15 32.57 -1.11 22.75
C ALA A 15 33.70 -0.95 21.73
N PHE A 16 33.35 -0.60 20.48
CA PHE A 16 34.30 -0.04 19.53
C PHE A 16 33.93 1.42 19.27
N THR A 17 34.70 2.30 19.91
CA THR A 17 34.84 3.70 19.56
C THR A 17 35.68 3.80 18.28
N SER A 18 35.12 4.41 17.23
CA SER A 18 35.91 4.97 16.12
C SER A 18 35.61 6.46 16.04
N CYS A 19 36.68 7.25 16.20
CA CYS A 19 36.72 8.69 16.12
C CYS A 19 37.58 9.05 14.90
N GLY A 20 37.19 10.03 14.09
CA GLY A 20 38.12 10.63 13.14
C GLY A 20 37.48 11.49 12.06
N GLY A 21 37.62 12.81 12.20
CA GLY A 21 37.82 13.69 11.04
C GLY A 21 36.85 14.87 10.90
N GLU A 22 37.13 15.96 11.60
CA GLU A 22 36.60 17.29 11.32
C GLU A 22 37.51 18.02 10.31
N SER A 23 36.94 18.65 9.26
CA SER A 23 37.56 19.74 8.48
C SER A 23 36.54 20.48 7.59
N LYS A 24 35.97 21.53 8.15
CA LYS A 24 35.97 22.94 7.69
C LYS A 24 35.98 23.28 6.18
N LYS A 25 34.99 24.14 5.82
CA LYS A 25 34.94 25.19 4.79
C LYS A 25 34.93 24.76 3.31
N THR A 26 33.93 25.25 2.57
CA THR A 26 34.03 26.54 1.83
C THR A 26 32.71 26.82 1.11
N SER A 27 32.19 28.03 1.31
CA SER A 27 31.15 28.66 0.50
C SER A 27 31.70 28.97 -0.89
N THR A 28 31.00 28.56 -1.94
CA THR A 28 31.17 29.17 -3.26
C THR A 28 29.78 29.27 -3.91
N GLU A 29 29.33 30.50 -4.08
CA GLU A 29 28.25 30.86 -5.00
C GLU A 29 28.65 30.44 -6.42
N GLY A 30 27.73 29.76 -7.11
CA GLY A 30 27.87 29.39 -8.51
C GLY A 30 26.49 29.35 -9.13
N ASN A 31 26.09 30.47 -9.72
CA ASN A 31 24.95 30.58 -10.62
C ASN A 31 25.13 29.57 -11.78
N THR A 32 24.21 28.63 -11.94
CA THR A 32 23.99 27.94 -13.23
C THR A 32 22.52 27.59 -13.37
N GLU A 33 21.96 28.22 -14.38
CA GLU A 33 20.66 28.03 -14.98
C GLU A 33 20.53 26.59 -15.54
N THR A 34 19.34 26.01 -15.37
CA THR A 34 18.76 24.92 -16.17
C THR A 34 19.51 23.58 -16.25
N THR A 35 18.99 22.59 -15.52
CA THR A 35 18.67 21.27 -16.08
C THR A 35 17.63 20.63 -15.19
N SER A 36 16.39 20.57 -15.69
CA SER A 36 15.33 19.73 -15.14
C SER A 36 15.84 18.29 -15.14
N THR A 37 16.31 17.83 -13.98
CA THR A 37 16.58 16.42 -13.74
C THR A 37 15.22 15.78 -13.51
N GLU A 38 14.57 15.41 -14.62
CA GLU A 38 13.46 14.48 -14.58
C GLU A 38 14.02 13.18 -14.00
N THR A 39 13.70 12.94 -12.72
CA THR A 39 14.01 11.68 -12.06
C THR A 39 13.16 10.62 -12.75
N GLN A 40 13.75 9.95 -13.74
CA GLN A 40 13.17 8.77 -14.35
C GLN A 40 13.17 7.68 -13.28
N THR A 41 12.04 7.58 -12.57
CA THR A 41 11.66 6.36 -11.86
C THR A 41 11.81 5.20 -12.86
N PRO A 42 12.49 4.10 -12.50
CA PRO A 42 12.57 2.93 -13.36
C PRO A 42 11.15 2.55 -13.79
N GLU A 43 10.90 2.54 -15.09
CA GLU A 43 9.60 2.14 -15.64
C GLU A 43 9.45 0.64 -15.36
N GLU A 44 8.80 0.31 -14.24
CA GLU A 44 8.46 -1.06 -13.88
C GLU A 44 7.48 -1.57 -14.94
N THR A 45 7.97 -2.39 -15.87
CA THR A 45 7.13 -2.99 -16.91
C THR A 45 6.24 -4.03 -16.26
N VAL A 46 4.98 -3.67 -15.99
CA VAL A 46 3.96 -4.60 -15.47
C VAL A 46 3.54 -5.57 -16.58
N PRO A 47 3.77 -6.89 -16.46
CA PRO A 47 3.43 -7.84 -17.52
C PRO A 47 1.94 -7.82 -17.88
N GLY A 48 1.63 -7.84 -19.18
CA GLY A 48 0.26 -7.91 -19.69
C GLY A 48 -0.45 -6.55 -19.76
N ILE A 49 0.18 -5.47 -19.29
CA ILE A 49 -0.41 -4.11 -19.32
C ILE A 49 -0.72 -3.64 -20.74
N GLU A 50 0.05 -4.10 -21.72
CA GLU A 50 -0.16 -3.82 -23.14
C GLU A 50 -1.50 -4.33 -23.67
N ASN A 51 -2.10 -5.32 -23.00
CA ASN A 51 -3.40 -5.90 -23.35
C ASN A 51 -4.56 -5.24 -22.59
N VAL A 52 -4.29 -4.29 -21.70
CA VAL A 52 -5.31 -3.59 -20.90
C VAL A 52 -5.63 -2.23 -21.54
N ALA A 53 -6.91 -2.01 -21.82
CA ALA A 53 -7.40 -0.73 -22.33
C ALA A 53 -7.31 0.35 -21.25
N ILE A 54 -6.89 1.56 -21.65
CA ILE A 54 -6.83 2.72 -20.75
C ILE A 54 -8.26 3.22 -20.47
N SER A 55 -8.65 3.30 -19.20
CA SER A 55 -9.93 3.86 -18.77
C SER A 55 -9.82 4.45 -17.37
N ASN A 56 -10.33 5.66 -17.17
CA ASN A 56 -10.48 6.27 -15.84
C ASN A 56 -11.83 5.94 -15.19
N THR A 57 -12.62 5.06 -15.80
CA THR A 57 -13.82 4.47 -15.20
C THR A 57 -13.59 2.99 -15.02
N LEU A 58 -13.43 2.57 -13.77
CA LEU A 58 -13.07 1.22 -13.37
C LEU A 58 -14.28 0.51 -12.74
N SER A 59 -14.46 -0.75 -13.10
CA SER A 59 -15.45 -1.64 -12.51
C SER A 59 -14.75 -2.89 -12.00
N LEU A 60 -14.96 -3.20 -10.72
CA LEU A 60 -14.32 -4.29 -10.01
C LEU A 60 -15.37 -5.05 -9.19
N GLU A 61 -15.36 -6.38 -9.27
CA GLU A 61 -16.18 -7.25 -8.44
C GLU A 61 -15.30 -8.13 -7.55
N GLY A 62 -15.71 -8.32 -6.30
CA GLY A 62 -15.13 -9.28 -5.36
C GLY A 62 -16.09 -10.42 -5.06
N ASN A 63 -15.58 -11.63 -4.79
CA ASN A 63 -16.42 -12.81 -4.55
C ASN A 63 -15.98 -13.63 -3.31
N ASP A 64 -16.81 -14.60 -2.93
CA ASP A 64 -16.61 -15.48 -1.77
C ASP A 64 -15.34 -16.38 -1.88
N GLN A 65 -14.65 -16.39 -3.01
CA GLN A 65 -13.37 -17.07 -3.18
C GLN A 65 -12.16 -16.16 -2.86
N MET A 66 -12.41 -14.98 -2.27
CA MET A 66 -11.41 -13.95 -1.98
C MET A 66 -10.64 -13.52 -3.23
N LYS A 67 -11.38 -13.34 -4.33
CA LYS A 67 -10.82 -12.89 -5.61
C LYS A 67 -11.54 -11.65 -6.10
N TYR A 68 -10.73 -10.75 -6.65
CA TYR A 68 -11.26 -9.77 -7.59
C TYR A 68 -11.40 -10.41 -8.97
N ASP A 69 -12.38 -9.93 -9.75
CA ASP A 69 -12.57 -10.33 -11.14
C ASP A 69 -11.48 -9.77 -12.08
N LYS A 70 -10.77 -8.72 -11.63
CA LYS A 70 -9.64 -8.10 -12.33
C LYS A 70 -8.51 -7.83 -11.35
N ASP A 71 -7.28 -8.02 -11.81
CA ASP A 71 -6.05 -7.78 -11.05
C ASP A 71 -5.15 -6.72 -11.71
N LEU A 72 -5.53 -6.19 -12.88
CA LEU A 72 -4.77 -5.18 -13.58
C LEU A 72 -5.68 -4.11 -14.21
N PHE A 73 -5.36 -2.85 -13.93
CA PHE A 73 -5.97 -1.69 -14.53
C PHE A 73 -4.93 -0.77 -15.16
N ARG A 74 -5.33 -0.07 -16.21
CA ARG A 74 -4.54 0.97 -16.87
C ARG A 74 -5.37 2.25 -16.91
N VAL A 75 -4.83 3.33 -16.37
CA VAL A 75 -5.52 4.62 -16.24
C VAL A 75 -4.62 5.74 -16.75
N LYS A 76 -5.23 6.88 -17.08
CA LYS A 76 -4.48 8.11 -17.34
C LYS A 76 -4.08 8.78 -16.03
N ALA A 77 -2.81 9.09 -15.89
CA ALA A 77 -2.29 9.87 -14.78
C ALA A 77 -2.80 11.32 -14.79
N GLY A 78 -2.90 11.93 -13.61
CA GLY A 78 -3.32 13.33 -13.43
C GLY A 78 -4.82 13.60 -13.66
N GLU A 79 -5.57 12.65 -14.20
CA GLU A 79 -7.03 12.74 -14.39
C GLU A 79 -7.78 12.03 -13.25
N PRO A 80 -9.01 12.47 -12.88
CA PRO A 80 -9.85 11.75 -11.93
C PRO A 80 -10.15 10.33 -12.41
N VAL A 81 -9.97 9.35 -11.54
CA VAL A 81 -10.33 7.95 -11.72
C VAL A 81 -11.54 7.64 -10.84
N GLU A 82 -12.58 7.07 -11.42
CA GLU A 82 -13.75 6.56 -10.72
C GLU A 82 -13.66 5.04 -10.64
N LEU A 83 -13.66 4.48 -9.43
CA LEU A 83 -13.75 3.04 -9.20
C LEU A 83 -15.10 2.71 -8.59
N THR A 84 -15.86 1.86 -9.27
CA THR A 84 -17.04 1.19 -8.71
C THR A 84 -16.66 -0.21 -8.28
N PHE A 85 -16.81 -0.51 -7.00
CA PHE A 85 -16.56 -1.82 -6.43
C PHE A 85 -17.86 -2.45 -5.95
N LYS A 86 -18.09 -3.71 -6.31
CA LYS A 86 -19.22 -4.52 -5.85
C LYS A 86 -18.74 -5.80 -5.19
N ASN A 87 -19.32 -6.13 -4.05
CA ASN A 87 -19.18 -7.47 -3.49
C ASN A 87 -20.27 -8.38 -4.07
N ALA A 88 -19.89 -9.26 -5.00
CA ALA A 88 -20.76 -10.24 -5.66
C ALA A 88 -20.89 -11.55 -4.87
N GLY A 89 -20.27 -11.65 -3.69
CA GLY A 89 -20.41 -12.75 -2.76
C GLY A 89 -21.78 -12.83 -2.10
N GLN A 90 -22.00 -13.93 -1.37
CA GLN A 90 -23.23 -14.20 -0.62
C GLN A 90 -22.96 -14.38 0.88
N GLN A 91 -21.70 -14.49 1.29
CA GLN A 91 -21.33 -14.67 2.69
C GLN A 91 -21.51 -13.36 3.50
N PRO A 92 -21.76 -13.45 4.82
CA PRO A 92 -21.93 -12.26 5.67
C PRO A 92 -20.69 -11.35 5.69
N LYS A 93 -20.92 -10.03 5.83
CA LYS A 93 -19.87 -8.99 5.88
C LYS A 93 -18.84 -9.24 6.98
N GLU A 94 -19.27 -9.77 8.11
CA GLU A 94 -18.44 -10.04 9.28
C GLU A 94 -17.41 -11.15 9.04
N SER A 95 -17.69 -12.06 8.09
CA SER A 95 -16.83 -13.20 7.77
C SER A 95 -16.18 -13.13 6.40
N MET A 96 -16.78 -12.41 5.45
CA MET A 96 -16.35 -12.33 4.04
C MET A 96 -16.62 -10.94 3.48
N GLY A 97 -16.37 -9.92 4.29
CA GLY A 97 -16.40 -8.55 3.84
C GLY A 97 -15.26 -8.29 2.86
N HIS A 98 -15.52 -7.44 1.88
CA HIS A 98 -14.49 -6.99 0.95
C HIS A 98 -14.47 -5.48 0.85
N ASN A 99 -13.27 -4.90 0.84
CA ASN A 99 -13.06 -3.51 0.47
C ASN A 99 -12.00 -3.45 -0.62
N VAL A 100 -11.75 -2.25 -1.12
CA VAL A 100 -10.59 -1.95 -1.98
C VAL A 100 -9.82 -0.83 -1.32
N VAL A 101 -8.53 -1.03 -1.11
CA VAL A 101 -7.59 -0.03 -0.59
C VAL A 101 -6.50 0.17 -1.63
N ILE A 102 -6.36 1.41 -2.10
CA ILE A 102 -5.33 1.80 -3.06
C ILE A 102 -4.15 2.36 -2.28
N LEU A 103 -2.98 1.73 -2.43
CA LEU A 103 -1.79 2.02 -1.66
C LEU A 103 -0.80 2.85 -2.48
N LYS A 104 -0.02 3.68 -1.80
CA LYS A 104 1.11 4.39 -2.39
C LYS A 104 2.16 3.40 -2.94
N PRO A 105 2.88 3.76 -4.01
CA PRO A 105 3.96 2.93 -4.53
C PRO A 105 4.99 2.61 -3.45
N GLY A 106 5.52 1.38 -3.47
CA GLY A 106 6.50 0.90 -2.49
C GLY A 106 5.93 0.53 -1.10
N THR A 107 4.62 0.62 -0.88
CA THR A 107 4.01 0.14 0.36
C THR A 107 4.18 -1.38 0.49
N ASP A 108 4.73 -1.84 1.61
CA ASP A 108 4.81 -3.27 1.93
C ASP A 108 3.42 -3.82 2.27
N VAL A 109 2.85 -4.60 1.35
CA VAL A 109 1.47 -5.10 1.45
C VAL A 109 1.30 -6.05 2.65
N ALA A 110 2.32 -6.83 2.98
CA ALA A 110 2.24 -7.78 4.09
C ALA A 110 2.16 -7.07 5.45
N THR A 111 3.01 -6.06 5.65
CA THR A 111 3.01 -5.21 6.85
C THR A 111 1.69 -4.44 6.94
N PHE A 112 1.25 -3.81 5.86
CA PHE A 112 -0.03 -3.09 5.83
C PHE A 112 -1.20 -4.03 6.17
N GLY A 113 -1.25 -5.22 5.56
CA GLY A 113 -2.27 -6.23 5.81
C GLY A 113 -2.28 -6.74 7.26
N GLY A 114 -1.10 -6.90 7.86
CA GLY A 114 -0.94 -7.26 9.27
C GLY A 114 -1.51 -6.19 10.22
N GLU A 115 -1.25 -4.91 9.94
CA GLU A 115 -1.84 -3.81 10.71
C GLU A 115 -3.35 -3.70 10.50
N ALA A 116 -3.80 -3.83 9.25
CA ALA A 116 -5.21 -3.79 8.88
C ALA A 116 -6.04 -4.86 9.61
N ALA A 117 -5.48 -6.05 9.82
CA ALA A 117 -6.15 -7.13 10.55
C ALA A 117 -6.56 -6.75 11.99
N GLY A 118 -5.84 -5.82 12.62
CA GLY A 118 -6.15 -5.29 13.96
C GLY A 118 -7.16 -4.13 13.96
N ALA A 119 -7.56 -3.61 12.79
CA ALA A 119 -8.33 -2.39 12.65
C ALA A 119 -9.84 -2.61 12.42
N ALA A 120 -10.43 -3.63 13.04
CA ALA A 120 -11.84 -4.01 12.84
C ALA A 120 -12.83 -2.85 13.07
N ALA A 121 -12.58 -2.00 14.09
CA ALA A 121 -13.42 -0.86 14.42
C ALA A 121 -13.44 0.25 13.34
N SER A 122 -12.46 0.24 12.43
CA SER A 122 -12.38 1.15 11.28
C SER A 122 -12.49 0.40 9.96
N GLU A 123 -13.27 -0.69 9.94
CA GLU A 123 -13.51 -1.49 8.73
C GLU A 123 -12.21 -2.00 8.07
N TYR A 124 -11.23 -2.33 8.92
CA TYR A 124 -9.89 -2.80 8.56
C TYR A 124 -9.04 -1.76 7.81
N ILE A 125 -9.32 -0.47 8.03
CA ILE A 125 -8.47 0.64 7.61
C ILE A 125 -7.56 1.05 8.78
N PRO A 126 -6.26 0.70 8.77
CA PRO A 126 -5.36 0.96 9.88
C PRO A 126 -4.96 2.43 9.96
N LYS A 127 -5.27 3.09 11.08
CA LYS A 127 -4.87 4.50 11.31
C LYS A 127 -3.35 4.69 11.34
N SER A 128 -2.60 3.68 11.78
CA SER A 128 -1.13 3.67 11.80
C SER A 128 -0.50 3.82 10.41
N SER A 129 -1.18 3.33 9.38
CA SER A 129 -0.72 3.35 7.99
C SER A 129 -1.57 4.26 7.10
N ALA A 130 -2.30 5.23 7.68
CA ALA A 130 -3.15 6.15 6.93
C ALA A 130 -2.37 6.92 5.85
N SER A 131 -1.10 7.26 6.09
CA SER A 131 -0.24 7.93 5.12
C SER A 131 0.10 7.08 3.90
N SER A 132 -0.08 5.77 3.95
CA SER A 132 0.18 4.82 2.85
C SER A 132 -1.04 4.63 1.95
N ILE A 133 -2.21 5.13 2.35
CA ILE A 133 -3.47 4.97 1.62
C ILE A 133 -3.71 6.20 0.74
N ILE A 134 -4.06 5.96 -0.52
CA ILE A 134 -4.49 7.00 -1.47
C ILE A 134 -6.00 7.18 -1.40
N ALA A 135 -6.73 6.06 -1.50
CA ALA A 135 -8.17 6.01 -1.41
C ALA A 135 -8.61 4.61 -0.98
N HIS A 136 -9.82 4.49 -0.45
CA HIS A 136 -10.41 3.20 -0.15
C HIS A 136 -11.94 3.26 -0.19
N THR A 137 -12.56 2.11 -0.48
CA THR A 137 -14.01 1.93 -0.34
C THR A 137 -14.37 1.66 1.13
N LYS A 138 -15.67 1.64 1.43
CA LYS A 138 -16.19 0.98 2.64
C LYS A 138 -15.91 -0.53 2.59
N LEU A 139 -16.02 -1.18 3.74
CA LEU A 139 -16.15 -2.64 3.77
C LEU A 139 -17.56 -3.03 3.33
N LEU A 140 -17.66 -3.87 2.30
CA LEU A 140 -18.91 -4.28 1.69
C LEU A 140 -19.29 -5.69 2.08
N GLY A 141 -20.55 -5.86 2.48
CA GLY A 141 -21.25 -7.13 2.58
C GLY A 141 -21.81 -7.60 1.24
N PRO A 142 -22.56 -8.71 1.24
CA PRO A 142 -23.02 -9.35 0.01
C PRO A 142 -24.00 -8.47 -0.76
N GLY A 143 -23.76 -8.30 -2.06
CA GLY A 143 -24.57 -7.49 -2.97
C GLY A 143 -24.38 -5.98 -2.85
N GLU A 144 -23.61 -5.50 -1.87
CA GLU A 144 -23.35 -4.07 -1.70
C GLU A 144 -22.39 -3.54 -2.78
N THR A 145 -22.50 -2.24 -3.06
CA THR A 145 -21.66 -1.51 -4.01
C THR A 145 -21.24 -0.19 -3.41
N ASP A 146 -20.00 0.20 -3.67
CA ASP A 146 -19.47 1.51 -3.31
C ASP A 146 -18.67 2.11 -4.46
N LYS A 147 -18.60 3.44 -4.49
CA LYS A 147 -17.94 4.19 -5.54
C LYS A 147 -17.03 5.23 -4.92
N ILE A 148 -15.78 5.22 -5.37
CA ILE A 148 -14.75 6.18 -4.94
C ILE A 148 -14.14 6.90 -6.12
N THR A 149 -13.68 8.12 -5.89
CA THR A 149 -12.97 8.93 -6.87
C THR A 149 -11.62 9.34 -6.30
N PHE A 150 -10.57 9.20 -7.09
CA PHE A 150 -9.20 9.56 -6.70
C PHE A 150 -8.39 9.98 -7.93
N THR A 151 -7.22 10.56 -7.70
CA THR A 151 -6.27 10.92 -8.77
C THR A 151 -4.95 10.23 -8.48
N LEU A 152 -4.31 9.71 -9.53
CA LEU A 152 -2.99 9.09 -9.46
C LEU A 152 -2.01 9.88 -10.29
N GLU A 153 -0.79 10.05 -9.77
CA GLU A 153 0.34 10.48 -10.58
C GLU A 153 0.83 9.31 -11.44
N LYS A 154 1.76 9.57 -12.36
CA LYS A 154 2.37 8.48 -13.14
C LYS A 154 3.05 7.48 -12.21
N GLY A 155 2.73 6.20 -12.34
CA GLY A 155 3.32 5.14 -11.52
C GLY A 155 2.49 3.85 -11.45
N VAL A 156 2.98 2.91 -10.64
CA VAL A 156 2.35 1.60 -10.41
C VAL A 156 1.89 1.53 -8.95
N TYR A 157 0.60 1.24 -8.76
CA TYR A 157 -0.07 1.26 -7.47
C TYR A 157 -0.65 -0.12 -7.16
N SER A 158 -0.48 -0.59 -5.93
CA SER A 158 -1.19 -1.78 -5.47
C SER A 158 -2.61 -1.39 -5.05
N PHE A 159 -3.60 -2.20 -5.43
CA PHE A 159 -4.91 -2.19 -4.78
C PHE A 159 -5.15 -3.55 -4.12
N ILE A 160 -5.68 -3.55 -2.91
CA ILE A 160 -5.84 -4.77 -2.10
C ILE A 160 -7.18 -4.78 -1.38
N CYS A 161 -7.62 -5.97 -0.97
CA CYS A 161 -8.61 -6.14 0.08
C CYS A 161 -7.89 -6.21 1.42
N SER A 162 -8.23 -5.32 2.35
CA SER A 162 -7.59 -5.22 3.67
C SER A 162 -8.30 -6.03 4.76
N PHE A 163 -9.43 -6.67 4.43
CA PHE A 163 -10.09 -7.60 5.35
C PHE A 163 -9.11 -8.72 5.78
N PRO A 164 -9.13 -9.16 7.05
CA PRO A 164 -8.12 -10.04 7.61
C PRO A 164 -7.85 -11.28 6.74
N GLY A 165 -6.60 -11.44 6.30
CA GLY A 165 -6.15 -12.58 5.48
C GLY A 165 -6.39 -12.47 3.97
N HIS A 166 -7.18 -11.50 3.49
CA HIS A 166 -7.50 -11.39 2.06
C HIS A 166 -6.37 -10.76 1.23
N PHE A 167 -5.61 -9.82 1.81
CA PHE A 167 -4.57 -9.02 1.13
C PHE A 167 -3.51 -9.85 0.39
N GLY A 168 -3.24 -11.09 0.84
CA GLY A 168 -2.25 -11.96 0.19
C GLY A 168 -2.68 -12.47 -1.18
N ILE A 169 -3.99 -12.55 -1.44
CA ILE A 169 -4.55 -13.17 -2.66
C ILE A 169 -5.54 -12.28 -3.42
N MET A 170 -6.13 -11.31 -2.75
CA MET A 170 -7.15 -10.41 -3.25
C MET A 170 -6.51 -9.03 -3.45
N GLN A 171 -5.68 -8.94 -4.47
CA GLN A 171 -4.88 -7.77 -4.80
C GLN A 171 -4.64 -7.67 -6.32
N GLY A 172 -4.24 -6.50 -6.77
CA GLY A 172 -3.86 -6.24 -8.15
C GLY A 172 -3.06 -4.94 -8.27
N LYS A 173 -2.84 -4.51 -9.51
CA LYS A 173 -2.10 -3.29 -9.86
C LYS A 173 -2.94 -2.32 -10.67
N ILE A 174 -2.78 -1.03 -10.39
CA ILE A 174 -3.21 0.07 -11.28
C ILE A 174 -1.94 0.70 -11.83
N VAL A 175 -1.80 0.71 -13.16
CA VAL A 175 -0.76 1.47 -13.86
C VAL A 175 -1.38 2.79 -14.32
N ALA A 176 -0.84 3.90 -13.81
CA ALA A 176 -1.21 5.24 -14.21
C ALA A 176 -0.11 5.81 -15.12
N GLU A 177 -0.48 6.23 -16.32
CA GLU A 177 0.44 6.72 -17.36
C GLU A 177 -0.06 7.95 -18.10
#